data_AF-E0PS48-F1
#
_entry.id   AF-E0PS48-F1
#
_cell.length_a   1.000
_cell.length_b   1.000
_cell.length_c   1.000
_cell.angle_alpha   90.00
_cell.angle_beta   90.00
_cell.angle_gamma   90.00
#
_symmetry.space_group_name_H-M   'P 1'
#
loop_
_entity.id
_entity.type
_entity.pdbx_description
1 polymer ?
#
loop_
_entity_poly.entity_id
_entity_poly.type
_entity_poly.pdbx_seq_one_letter_code
_entity_poly.pdbx_strand_id
1 'polypeptide(L)'
;MMEEKVIKRSPKKIIWNALFGLASVLFFLLPLYYLHSYSQKGPGLHTISLLLMLLVLFCAGIVIYQTYRLLSSDKEYLRCTVKGFYYKPNPKKPSHFYAWADVEEFSFSRIRGKYRDSYRIEVYFKNKENAKSQSPLALLKRRCFPFHQSADLIIPIFLLDVGLPERVYETMKYYEREWRIEQNRQARKEAKQALKTKSSKQL
;
A
#
# COMPACT_ATOMS: atom_id res chain seq x y z
N MET A 1 19.83 8.02 15.73
CA MET A 1 19.34 7.03 14.75
C MET A 1 17.83 7.19 14.73
N MET A 2 17.26 7.82 13.69
CA MET A 2 15.81 8.07 13.64
C MET A 2 15.08 6.77 13.34
N GLU A 3 14.00 6.54 14.09
CA GLU A 3 13.15 5.38 13.92
C GLU A 3 12.46 5.40 12.56
N GLU A 4 12.27 4.22 11.99
CA GLU A 4 11.56 4.03 10.74
C GLU A 4 10.05 4.15 10.98
N LYS A 5 9.36 4.88 10.10
CA LYS A 5 7.91 5.02 10.21
C LYS A 5 7.20 4.15 9.19
N VAL A 6 6.54 3.11 9.70
CA VAL A 6 5.73 2.19 8.90
C VAL A 6 4.29 2.64 8.96
N ILE A 7 3.72 3.00 7.81
CA ILE A 7 2.31 3.34 7.69
C ILE A 7 1.55 2.08 7.31
N LYS A 8 0.86 1.55 8.32
CA LYS A 8 0.08 0.31 8.22
C LYS A 8 -1.38 0.59 7.87
N ARG A 9 -2.04 -0.42 7.29
CA ARG A 9 -3.50 -0.44 7.07
C ARG A 9 -4.26 -0.09 8.35
N SER A 10 -5.30 0.74 8.21
CA SER A 10 -6.17 1.18 9.32
C SER A 10 -6.65 0.05 10.25
N PRO A 11 -6.61 0.27 11.57
CA PRO A 11 -7.11 -0.68 12.56
C PRO A 11 -8.63 -0.90 12.47
N LYS A 12 -9.40 0.04 11.91
CA LYS A 12 -10.85 -0.16 11.67
C LYS A 12 -11.10 -1.31 10.71
N LYS A 13 -10.26 -1.46 9.68
CA LYS A 13 -10.34 -2.60 8.76
C LYS A 13 -9.98 -3.90 9.48
N ILE A 14 -9.15 -3.88 10.53
CA ILE A 14 -8.84 -5.06 11.35
C ILE A 14 -10.06 -5.47 12.19
N ILE A 15 -10.79 -4.51 12.77
CA ILE A 15 -12.02 -4.76 13.55
C ILE A 15 -13.12 -5.35 12.65
N TRP A 16 -13.32 -4.80 11.46
CA TRP A 16 -14.26 -5.36 10.48
C TRP A 16 -13.90 -6.79 10.06
N ASN A 17 -12.61 -7.14 10.02
CA ASN A 17 -12.19 -8.52 9.73
C ASN A 17 -12.53 -9.47 10.88
N ALA A 18 -12.32 -9.04 12.13
CA ALA A 18 -12.66 -9.83 13.29
C ALA A 18 -14.18 -10.07 13.36
N LEU A 19 -14.97 -9.03 13.09
CA LEU A 19 -16.44 -9.13 13.02
C LEU A 19 -16.89 -10.04 11.87
N PHE A 20 -16.27 -9.94 10.70
CA PHE A 20 -16.56 -10.83 9.56
C PHE A 20 -16.16 -12.28 9.85
N GLY A 21 -15.06 -12.50 10.59
CA GLY A 21 -14.67 -13.81 11.10
C GLY A 21 -15.71 -14.42 12.05
N LEU A 22 -16.21 -13.64 13.02
CA LEU A 22 -17.26 -14.10 13.94
C LEU A 22 -18.58 -14.38 13.21
N ALA A 23 -19.00 -13.49 12.31
CA ALA A 23 -20.20 -13.66 11.51
C ALA A 23 -20.11 -14.89 10.60
N SER A 24 -18.93 -15.17 10.03
CA SER A 24 -18.73 -16.37 9.22
C SER A 24 -18.81 -17.65 10.04
N VAL A 25 -18.23 -17.70 11.24
CA VAL A 25 -18.37 -18.86 12.14
C VAL A 25 -19.85 -19.11 12.46
N LEU A 26 -20.62 -18.07 12.80
CA LEU A 26 -22.07 -18.19 13.04
C LEU A 26 -22.82 -18.68 11.79
N PHE A 27 -22.43 -18.20 10.60
CA PHE A 27 -23.01 -18.64 9.34
C PHE A 27 -22.72 -20.12 9.05
N PHE A 28 -21.59 -20.67 9.49
CA PHE A 28 -21.30 -22.11 9.38
C PHE A 28 -22.04 -22.94 10.43
N LEU A 29 -22.25 -22.41 11.63
CA LEU A 29 -22.92 -23.13 12.73
C LEU A 29 -24.40 -23.40 12.44
N LEU A 30 -25.10 -22.47 11.79
CA LEU A 30 -26.53 -22.60 11.46
C LEU A 30 -26.83 -23.81 10.55
N PRO A 31 -26.15 -23.99 9.41
CA PRO A 31 -26.22 -25.18 8.56
C PRO A 31 -25.80 -26.47 9.27
N LEU A 32 -24.75 -26.44 10.09
CA LEU A 32 -24.30 -27.61 10.85
C LEU A 32 -25.34 -28.05 11.88
N TYR A 33 -25.97 -27.09 12.58
CA TYR A 33 -27.07 -27.36 13.51
C TYR A 33 -28.30 -27.92 12.78
N TYR A 34 -28.62 -27.37 11.60
CA TYR A 34 -29.69 -27.87 10.76
C TYR A 34 -29.42 -29.33 10.34
N LEU A 35 -28.22 -29.65 9.88
CA LEU A 35 -27.81 -31.01 9.53
C LEU A 35 -27.91 -31.97 10.72
N HIS A 36 -27.42 -31.56 11.90
CA HIS A 36 -27.51 -32.35 13.12
C HIS A 36 -28.97 -32.64 13.52
N SER A 37 -29.84 -31.64 13.42
CA SER A 37 -31.25 -31.77 13.83
C SER A 37 -32.12 -32.54 12.82
N TYR A 38 -31.78 -32.52 11.54
CA TYR A 38 -32.57 -33.13 10.45
C TYR A 38 -32.05 -34.50 9.97
N SER A 39 -30.95 -35.00 10.53
CA SER A 39 -30.31 -36.29 10.20
C SER A 39 -31.19 -37.54 10.40
N GLN A 40 -32.44 -37.40 10.86
CA GLN A 40 -33.38 -38.49 11.12
C GLN A 40 -34.50 -38.67 10.07
N LYS A 41 -34.57 -37.85 9.01
CA LYS A 41 -35.64 -37.92 7.99
C LYS A 41 -35.15 -38.55 6.67
N GLY A 42 -36.01 -39.39 6.06
CA GLY A 42 -35.71 -40.44 5.05
C GLY A 42 -34.94 -40.09 3.76
N PRO A 43 -34.62 -41.11 2.92
CA PRO A 43 -33.32 -41.22 2.24
C PRO A 43 -33.11 -40.42 0.93
N GLY A 44 -34.17 -40.10 0.17
CA GLY A 44 -33.99 -39.55 -1.19
C GLY A 44 -33.68 -38.05 -1.25
N LEU A 45 -34.62 -37.21 -0.82
CA LEU A 45 -34.48 -35.75 -0.81
C LEU A 45 -33.47 -35.26 0.24
N HIS A 46 -33.29 -36.03 1.32
CA HIS A 46 -32.31 -35.75 2.37
C HIS A 46 -30.88 -35.74 1.83
N THR A 47 -30.50 -36.77 1.06
CA THR A 47 -29.14 -36.90 0.54
C THR A 47 -28.81 -35.75 -0.42
N ILE A 48 -29.78 -35.33 -1.25
CA ILE A 48 -29.64 -34.18 -2.16
C ILE A 48 -29.53 -32.86 -1.38
N SER A 49 -30.38 -32.65 -0.37
CA SER A 49 -30.35 -31.46 0.48
C SER A 49 -29.03 -31.34 1.26
N LEU A 50 -28.53 -32.45 1.79
CA LEU A 50 -27.28 -32.52 2.55
C LEU A 50 -26.06 -32.20 1.66
N LEU A 51 -26.05 -32.72 0.43
CA LEU A 51 -25.00 -32.47 -0.55
C LEU A 51 -24.99 -31.02 -1.02
N LEU A 52 -26.17 -30.41 -1.21
CA LEU A 52 -26.31 -28.98 -1.50
C LEU A 52 -25.79 -28.10 -0.35
N MET A 53 -26.12 -28.45 0.90
CA MET A 53 -25.66 -27.71 2.08
C MET A 53 -24.14 -27.77 2.22
N LEU A 54 -23.52 -28.94 2.03
CA LEU A 54 -22.07 -29.10 2.00
C LEU A 54 -21.41 -28.24 0.92
N LEU A 55 -21.99 -28.18 -0.28
CA LEU A 55 -21.50 -27.33 -1.37
C LEU A 55 -21.54 -25.84 -0.99
N VAL A 56 -22.64 -25.38 -0.38
CA VAL A 56 -22.79 -24.00 0.09
C VAL A 56 -21.74 -23.68 1.16
N LEU A 57 -21.50 -24.57 2.12
CA LEU A 57 -20.47 -24.40 3.13
C LEU A 57 -19.07 -24.35 2.49
N PHE A 58 -18.77 -25.22 1.54
CA PHE A 58 -17.49 -25.22 0.85
C PHE A 58 -17.24 -23.92 0.07
N CYS A 59 -18.23 -23.46 -0.71
CA CYS A 59 -18.18 -22.20 -1.43
C CYS A 59 -18.02 -20.99 -0.49
N ALA A 60 -18.81 -20.95 0.61
CA ALA A 60 -18.68 -19.92 1.63
C ALA A 60 -17.29 -19.93 2.26
N GLY A 61 -16.74 -21.11 2.57
CA GLY A 61 -15.40 -21.30 3.12
C GLY A 61 -14.31 -20.72 2.21
N ILE A 62 -14.41 -20.99 0.90
CA ILE A 62 -13.49 -20.42 -0.10
C ILE A 62 -13.59 -18.90 -0.14
N VAL A 63 -14.80 -18.33 -0.15
CA VAL A 63 -15.00 -16.87 -0.19
C VAL A 63 -14.45 -16.21 1.06
N ILE A 64 -14.69 -16.81 2.23
CA ILE A 64 -14.19 -16.31 3.51
C ILE A 64 -12.67 -16.43 3.59
N TYR A 65 -12.09 -17.54 3.16
CA TYR A 65 -10.63 -17.73 3.10
C TYR A 65 -9.96 -16.72 2.16
N GLN A 66 -10.52 -16.51 0.96
CA GLN A 66 -10.00 -15.51 0.02
C GLN A 66 -10.10 -14.09 0.59
N THR A 67 -11.22 -13.77 1.23
CA THR A 67 -11.45 -12.50 1.90
C THR A 67 -10.43 -12.31 3.03
N TYR A 68 -10.26 -13.31 3.91
CA TYR A 68 -9.29 -13.29 4.99
C TYR A 68 -7.85 -13.14 4.47
N ARG A 69 -7.47 -13.86 3.42
CA ARG A 69 -6.14 -13.75 2.79
C ARG A 69 -5.89 -12.35 2.22
N LEU A 70 -6.89 -11.75 1.55
CA LEU A 70 -6.81 -10.37 1.05
C LEU A 70 -6.69 -9.35 2.19
N LEU A 71 -7.29 -9.67 3.32
CA LEU A 71 -7.31 -8.84 4.53
C LEU A 71 -6.05 -8.97 5.38
N SER A 72 -5.41 -10.14 5.38
CA SER A 72 -4.21 -10.47 6.15
C SER A 72 -2.89 -10.20 5.43
N SER A 73 -2.89 -10.09 4.09
CA SER A 73 -1.67 -9.81 3.32
C SER A 73 -1.05 -8.46 3.71
N ASP A 74 0.30 -8.42 3.78
CA ASP A 74 1.09 -7.43 4.53
C ASP A 74 0.51 -6.04 4.57
N LYS A 75 0.37 -5.53 5.78
CA LYS A 75 -0.28 -4.26 6.07
C LYS A 75 0.62 -3.06 5.77
N GLU A 76 1.87 -3.27 5.36
CA GLU A 76 2.88 -2.23 5.16
C GLU A 76 2.81 -1.73 3.71
N TYR A 77 2.12 -0.62 3.53
CA TYR A 77 1.93 -0.01 2.20
C TYR A 77 2.98 1.07 1.91
N LEU A 78 3.38 1.81 2.95
CA LEU A 78 4.39 2.84 2.85
C LEU A 78 5.28 2.79 4.09
N ARG A 79 6.58 2.63 3.89
CA ARG A 79 7.59 2.70 4.94
C ARG A 79 8.59 3.77 4.58
N CYS A 80 8.66 4.83 5.38
CA CYS A 80 9.58 5.94 5.17
C CYS A 80 10.85 5.72 5.98
N THR A 81 11.99 5.95 5.34
CA THR A 81 13.33 5.86 5.93
C THR A 81 14.13 7.11 5.59
N VAL A 82 15.27 7.31 6.25
CA VAL A 82 16.17 8.44 5.96
C VAL A 82 16.79 8.33 4.55
N LYS A 83 16.92 7.13 3.98
CA LYS A 83 17.52 6.97 2.64
C LYS A 83 16.50 7.06 1.50
N GLY A 84 15.23 6.79 1.80
CA GLY A 84 14.17 6.68 0.80
C GLY A 84 12.88 6.16 1.42
N PHE A 85 12.00 5.63 0.59
CA PHE A 85 10.78 4.98 1.05
C PHE A 85 10.53 3.67 0.31
N TYR A 86 9.94 2.72 1.02
CA TYR A 86 9.39 1.52 0.42
C TYR A 86 7.91 1.72 0.18
N TYR A 87 7.47 1.40 -1.03
CA TYR A 87 6.06 1.45 -1.40
C TYR A 87 5.60 0.10 -1.95
N LYS A 88 4.45 -0.36 -1.43
CA LYS A 88 3.79 -1.60 -1.83
C LYS A 88 2.42 -1.25 -2.43
N PRO A 89 2.25 -1.24 -3.77
CA PRO A 89 1.00 -0.80 -4.38
C PRO A 89 -0.16 -1.77 -4.15
N ASN A 90 0.15 -3.07 -3.99
CA ASN A 90 -0.85 -4.11 -3.76
C ASN A 90 -0.27 -5.15 -2.80
N PRO A 91 -1.05 -5.68 -1.84
CA PRO A 91 -0.64 -6.81 -0.99
C PRO A 91 0.02 -7.97 -1.74
N LYS A 92 -0.42 -8.25 -2.98
CA LYS A 92 0.12 -9.33 -3.82
C LYS A 92 1.46 -9.00 -4.51
N LYS A 93 1.84 -7.72 -4.59
CA LYS A 93 3.06 -7.28 -5.28
C LYS A 93 4.18 -7.08 -4.26
N PRO A 94 5.46 -7.30 -4.63
CA PRO A 94 6.58 -6.98 -3.75
C PRO A 94 6.64 -5.47 -3.47
N SER A 95 7.23 -5.11 -2.33
CA SER A 95 7.56 -3.72 -2.02
C SER A 95 8.75 -3.24 -2.86
N HIS A 96 8.65 -2.05 -3.42
CA HIS A 96 9.75 -1.41 -4.16
C HIS A 96 10.35 -0.27 -3.34
N PHE A 97 11.68 -0.17 -3.35
CA PHE A 97 12.41 0.91 -2.70
C PHE A 97 12.64 2.05 -3.69
N TYR A 98 12.42 3.28 -3.22
CA TYR A 98 12.65 4.52 -3.95
C TYR A 98 13.56 5.41 -3.11
N ALA A 99 14.73 5.76 -3.63
CA ALA A 99 15.68 6.61 -2.93
C ALA A 99 15.28 8.09 -3.02
N TRP A 100 15.48 8.85 -1.95
CA TRP A 100 15.23 10.30 -1.98
C TRP A 100 16.13 11.04 -2.97
N ALA A 101 17.31 10.48 -3.27
CA ALA A 101 18.23 11.02 -4.27
C ALA A 101 17.60 11.08 -5.67
N ASP A 102 16.77 10.10 -6.00
CA ASP A 102 16.14 9.95 -7.32
C ASP A 102 14.85 10.76 -7.44
N VAL A 103 14.26 11.17 -6.31
CA VAL A 103 13.05 11.99 -6.27
C VAL A 103 13.41 13.45 -6.55
N GLU A 104 12.74 14.05 -7.53
CA GLU A 104 12.86 15.47 -7.85
C GLU A 104 11.90 16.28 -6.98
N GLU A 105 10.62 15.97 -7.09
CA GLU A 105 9.54 16.62 -6.38
C GLU A 105 8.41 15.62 -6.10
N PHE A 106 7.65 15.84 -5.05
CA PHE A 106 6.38 15.14 -4.87
C PHE A 106 5.30 16.10 -4.37
N SER A 107 4.10 15.93 -4.91
CA SER A 107 2.95 16.78 -4.62
C SER A 107 1.82 15.97 -4.00
N PHE A 108 1.02 16.66 -3.19
CA PHE A 108 -0.19 16.11 -2.62
C PHE A 108 -1.38 16.65 -3.40
N SER A 109 -2.17 15.75 -4.00
CA SER A 109 -3.35 16.13 -4.75
C SER A 109 -4.62 15.51 -4.17
N ARG A 110 -5.65 16.35 -4.09
CA ARG A 110 -7.01 15.97 -3.70
C ARG A 110 -7.90 15.95 -4.94
N ILE A 111 -8.44 14.79 -5.24
CA ILE A 111 -9.46 14.60 -6.28
C ILE A 111 -10.82 14.66 -5.59
N ARG A 112 -11.59 15.70 -5.88
CA ARG A 112 -12.97 15.79 -5.40
C ARG A 112 -13.84 14.80 -6.16
N GLY A 113 -14.46 13.89 -5.44
CA GLY A 113 -15.40 12.91 -5.98
C GLY A 113 -16.82 13.26 -5.56
N LYS A 114 -17.82 12.86 -6.36
CA LYS A 114 -19.25 13.06 -6.06
C LYS A 114 -19.66 12.50 -4.68
N TYR A 115 -19.03 11.40 -4.27
CA TYR A 115 -19.35 10.69 -3.02
C TYR A 115 -18.23 10.74 -1.97
N ARG A 116 -16.97 10.88 -2.41
CA ARG A 116 -15.82 10.91 -1.50
C ARG A 116 -14.61 11.55 -2.17
N ASP A 117 -13.93 12.41 -1.42
CA ASP A 117 -12.63 12.93 -1.82
C ASP A 117 -11.57 11.82 -1.79
N SER A 118 -10.83 11.70 -2.87
CA SER A 118 -9.70 10.77 -2.99
C SER A 118 -8.40 11.55 -2.95
N TYR A 119 -7.48 11.10 -2.10
CA TYR A 119 -6.18 11.74 -1.92
C TYR A 119 -5.10 10.85 -2.51
N ARG A 120 -4.15 11.46 -3.22
CA ARG A 120 -2.99 10.77 -3.79
C ARG A 120 -1.73 11.62 -3.61
N ILE A 121 -0.59 10.96 -3.47
CA ILE A 121 0.73 11.60 -3.55
C ILE A 121 1.29 11.26 -4.93
N GLU A 122 1.68 12.28 -5.66
CA GLU A 122 2.33 12.18 -6.95
C GLU A 122 3.82 12.40 -6.75
N VAL A 123 4.65 11.44 -7.17
CA VAL A 123 6.11 11.50 -7.05
C VAL A 123 6.70 11.60 -8.45
N TYR A 124 7.58 12.57 -8.64
CA TYR A 124 8.30 12.86 -9.88
C TYR A 124 9.78 12.53 -9.66
N PHE A 125 10.37 11.73 -10.54
CA PHE A 125 11.78 11.33 -10.44
C PHE A 125 12.64 12.17 -11.38
N LYS A 126 13.87 12.47 -10.93
CA LYS A 126 14.85 13.25 -11.71
C LYS A 126 15.21 12.59 -13.02
N ASN A 127 15.21 11.25 -13.05
CA ASN A 127 15.58 10.48 -14.21
C ASN A 127 14.33 9.98 -14.95
N LYS A 128 13.87 10.74 -15.94
CA LYS A 128 12.71 10.41 -16.79
C LYS A 128 12.93 9.18 -17.68
N GLU A 129 14.12 8.60 -17.68
CA GLU A 129 14.47 7.45 -18.51
C GLU A 129 13.85 6.13 -18.06
N ASN A 130 13.35 6.05 -16.82
CA ASN A 130 12.69 4.83 -16.32
C ASN A 130 11.23 4.72 -16.82
N ALA A 131 10.71 5.75 -17.49
CA ALA A 131 9.44 5.75 -18.22
C ALA A 131 9.60 5.25 -19.67
N LYS A 132 10.67 4.52 -19.99
CA LYS A 132 10.92 3.90 -21.31
C LYS A 132 10.06 2.65 -21.52
N SER A 133 8.75 2.85 -21.63
CA SER A 133 7.88 2.04 -22.50
C SER A 133 6.66 2.88 -22.91
N GLN A 134 6.88 4.09 -23.42
CA GLN A 134 5.81 4.88 -24.00
C GLN A 134 5.45 4.28 -25.36
N SER A 135 4.34 3.55 -25.41
CA SER A 135 3.78 3.04 -26.66
C SER A 135 3.39 4.21 -27.58
N PRO A 136 3.37 4.02 -28.92
CA PRO A 136 2.93 5.06 -29.86
C PRO A 136 1.51 5.59 -29.55
N LEU A 137 0.67 4.77 -28.90
CA LEU A 137 -0.62 5.17 -28.36
C LEU A 137 -0.55 6.26 -27.27
N ALA A 138 0.48 6.23 -26.43
CA ALA A 138 0.70 7.26 -25.39
C ALA A 138 1.11 8.61 -26.00
N LEU A 139 1.89 8.59 -27.09
CA LEU A 139 2.25 9.79 -27.85
C LEU A 139 1.04 10.41 -28.54
N LEU A 140 0.17 9.58 -29.13
CA LEU A 140 -1.05 10.03 -29.80
C LEU A 140 -2.05 10.64 -28.81
N LYS A 141 -2.20 10.05 -27.62
CA LYS A 141 -3.01 10.63 -26.53
C LYS A 141 -2.51 12.00 -26.06
N ARG A 142 -1.19 12.21 -25.99
CA ARG A 142 -0.59 13.51 -25.62
C ARG A 142 -0.85 14.60 -26.64
N ARG A 143 -0.94 14.25 -27.92
CA ARG A 143 -1.22 15.20 -29.00
C ARG A 143 -2.68 15.66 -29.01
N CYS A 144 -3.62 14.79 -28.65
CA CYS A 144 -5.05 15.10 -28.62
C CYS A 144 -5.54 15.71 -27.29
N PHE A 145 -4.85 15.45 -26.17
CA PHE A 145 -5.25 15.98 -24.88
C PHE A 145 -4.02 16.51 -24.11
N PRO A 146 -3.89 17.82 -23.86
CA PRO A 146 -2.82 18.39 -23.05
C PRO A 146 -3.11 18.11 -21.56
N PHE A 147 -3.05 16.84 -21.16
CA PHE A 147 -3.11 16.47 -19.76
C PHE A 147 -1.77 16.78 -19.09
N HIS A 148 -1.84 17.31 -17.87
CA HIS A 148 -0.71 17.55 -16.98
C HIS A 148 0.29 16.38 -16.99
N GLN A 149 1.58 16.68 -16.84
CA GLN A 149 2.65 15.67 -16.78
C GLN A 149 2.21 14.52 -15.86
N SER A 150 2.06 13.33 -16.43
CA SER A 150 1.68 12.14 -15.67
C SER A 150 2.77 11.87 -14.64
N ALA A 151 2.44 11.97 -13.36
CA ALA A 151 3.35 11.59 -12.28
C ALA A 151 3.96 10.21 -12.52
N ASP A 152 5.25 10.05 -12.27
CA ASP A 152 5.97 8.79 -12.51
C ASP A 152 5.51 7.70 -11.55
N LEU A 153 5.20 8.08 -10.31
CA LEU A 153 4.60 7.21 -9.30
C LEU A 153 3.41 7.89 -8.62
N ILE A 154 2.28 7.18 -8.58
CA ILE A 154 1.08 7.61 -7.88
C ILE A 154 0.84 6.70 -6.68
N ILE A 155 0.83 7.30 -5.49
CA ILE A 155 0.57 6.64 -4.21
C ILE A 155 -0.83 7.06 -3.75
N PRO A 156 -1.87 6.24 -3.97
CA PRO A 156 -3.20 6.50 -3.44
C PRO A 156 -3.24 6.32 -1.91
N ILE A 157 -3.78 7.32 -1.20
CA ILE A 157 -3.81 7.35 0.28
C ILE A 157 -5.05 6.63 0.83
N PHE A 158 -6.09 6.41 0.03
CA PHE A 158 -7.31 5.72 0.47
C PHE A 158 -7.06 4.30 1.02
N LEU A 159 -5.95 3.68 0.61
CA LEU A 159 -5.54 2.37 1.11
C LEU A 159 -5.15 2.41 2.59
N LEU A 160 -4.55 3.51 3.01
CA LEU A 160 -3.96 3.71 4.33
C LEU A 160 -5.03 4.05 5.39
N ASP A 161 -6.20 4.58 4.98
CA ASP A 161 -7.32 4.97 5.86
C ASP A 161 -6.85 5.70 7.13
N VAL A 162 -5.92 6.64 6.89
CA VAL A 162 -5.32 7.50 7.91
C VAL A 162 -6.30 8.63 8.19
N GLY A 163 -6.55 8.94 9.47
CA GLY A 163 -7.51 9.97 9.87
C GLY A 163 -7.27 11.34 9.22
N LEU A 164 -6.00 11.67 8.92
CA LEU A 164 -5.62 12.78 8.06
C LEU A 164 -4.67 12.30 6.95
N PRO A 165 -5.12 12.28 5.68
CA PRO A 165 -4.29 11.95 4.52
C PRO A 165 -3.03 12.83 4.41
N GLU A 166 -3.13 14.09 4.81
CA GLU A 166 -2.02 15.05 4.86
C GLU A 166 -0.88 14.58 5.75
N ARG A 167 -1.16 13.84 6.84
CA ARG A 167 -0.12 13.31 7.74
C ARG A 167 0.86 12.39 7.01
N VAL A 168 0.41 11.67 5.98
CA VAL A 168 1.27 10.81 5.15
C VAL A 168 2.25 11.67 4.37
N TYR A 169 1.75 12.73 3.74
CA TYR A 169 2.55 13.68 2.99
C TYR A 169 3.56 14.42 3.88
N GLU A 170 3.12 14.92 5.04
CA GLU A 170 4.00 15.57 6.01
C GLU A 170 5.08 14.62 6.54
N THR A 171 4.73 13.35 6.75
CA THR A 171 5.72 12.33 7.11
C THR A 171 6.74 12.14 6.00
N MET A 172 6.34 12.06 4.73
CA MET A 172 7.27 11.97 3.60
C MET A 172 8.20 13.19 3.51
N LYS A 173 7.65 14.42 3.61
CA LYS A 173 8.45 15.66 3.66
C LYS A 173 9.46 15.66 4.79
N TYR A 174 9.06 15.18 5.96
CA TYR A 174 9.95 15.12 7.11
C TYR A 174 11.19 14.26 6.81
N TYR A 175 11.00 13.04 6.30
CA TYR A 175 12.13 12.16 5.96
C TYR A 175 12.98 12.68 4.80
N GLU A 176 12.37 13.31 3.80
CA GLU A 176 13.10 13.98 2.72
C GLU A 176 13.99 15.11 3.26
N ARG A 177 13.48 15.90 4.22
CA ARG A 177 14.26 16.95 4.89
C ARG A 177 15.41 16.38 5.70
N GLU A 178 15.17 15.34 6.48
CA GLU A 178 16.21 14.66 7.26
C GLU A 178 17.30 14.08 6.36
N TRP A 179 16.92 13.51 5.22
CA TRP A 179 17.87 13.07 4.20
C TRP A 179 18.78 14.21 3.72
N ARG A 180 18.20 15.38 3.38
CA ARG A 180 18.99 16.57 2.97
C ARG A 180 19.95 17.04 4.07
N ILE A 181 19.52 17.00 5.33
CA ILE A 181 20.36 17.37 6.47
C ILE A 181 21.53 16.40 6.62
N GLU A 182 21.29 15.10 6.49
CA GLU A 182 22.33 14.09 6.61
C GLU A 182 23.35 14.19 5.47
N GLN A 183 22.90 14.46 4.23
CA GLN A 183 23.79 14.76 3.11
C GLN A 183 24.69 15.97 3.38
N ASN A 184 24.11 17.07 3.90
CA ASN A 184 24.88 18.27 4.25
C ASN A 184 25.89 18.00 5.38
N ARG A 185 25.54 17.17 6.37
CA ARG A 185 26.46 16.76 7.44
C ARG A 185 27.63 15.95 6.88
N GLN A 186 27.36 15.02 5.97
CA GLN A 186 28.38 14.20 5.35
C GLN A 186 29.33 15.03 4.49
N ALA A 187 28.81 15.92 3.64
CA ALA A 187 29.62 16.84 2.84
C ALA A 187 30.52 17.75 3.71
N ARG A 188 30.01 18.23 4.86
CA ARG A 188 30.82 19.01 5.81
C ARG A 188 31.93 18.19 6.47
N LYS A 189 31.70 16.92 6.77
CA LYS A 189 32.73 16.02 7.32
C LYS A 189 33.83 15.77 6.28
N GLU A 190 33.46 15.48 5.04
CA GLU A 190 34.39 15.27 3.93
C GLU A 190 35.21 16.52 3.63
N ALA A 191 34.58 17.70 3.60
CA ALA A 191 35.29 18.97 3.41
C ALA A 191 36.32 19.24 4.53
N LYS A 192 35.94 18.97 5.80
CA LYS A 192 36.86 19.10 6.94
C LYS A 192 38.03 18.10 6.86
N GLN A 193 37.77 16.87 6.43
CA GLN A 193 38.83 15.87 6.22
C GLN A 193 39.77 16.29 5.07
N ALA A 194 39.22 16.73 3.94
CA ALA A 194 40.01 17.20 2.80
C ALA A 194 40.92 18.40 3.16
N LEU A 195 40.44 19.33 3.98
CA LEU A 195 41.24 20.45 4.49
C LEU A 195 42.41 19.97 5.37
N LYS A 196 42.16 19.01 6.29
CA LYS A 196 43.21 18.42 7.13
C LYS A 196 44.28 17.70 6.31
N THR A 197 43.89 16.93 5.30
CA THR A 197 44.82 16.20 4.44
C THR A 197 45.64 17.15 3.56
N LYS A 198 45.07 18.25 3.07
CA LYS A 198 45.83 19.28 2.33
C LYS A 198 46.86 19.98 3.22
N SER A 199 46.49 20.32 4.44
CA SER A 199 47.42 20.93 5.41
C SER A 199 48.59 20.02 5.80
N SER A 200 48.37 18.70 5.83
CA SER A 200 49.42 17.71 6.15
C SER A 200 50.38 17.41 4.99
N LYS A 201 50.01 17.72 3.74
CA LYS A 201 50.89 17.52 2.56
C LYS A 201 51.77 18.74 2.24
N GLN A 202 51.56 19.86 2.91
CA GLN A 202 52.35 21.09 2.77
C GLN A 202 53.43 21.25 3.85
N LEU A 203 53.56 20.25 4.73
CA LEU A 203 54.63 20.06 5.71
C LEU A 203 55.54 18.93 5.22
#